data_AF-A0A1F3N0M3-F1
#
_entry.id   AF-A0A1F3N0M3-F1
#
_cell.length_a   1.000
_cell.length_b   1.000
_cell.length_c   1.000
_cell.angle_alpha   90.00
_cell.angle_beta   90.00
_cell.angle_gamma   90.00
#
_symmetry.space_group_name_H-M   'P 1'
#
loop_
_entity.id
_entity.type
_entity.pdbx_description
1 polymer ?
#
loop_
_entity_poly.entity_id
_entity_poly.type
_entity_poly.pdbx_seq_one_letter_code
_entity_poly.pdbx_strand_id
1 'polypeptide(L)'
;MKMVPGFFWGLVLILIGLAIIFRVVFDVNLLRIIIAVLIILFGIRILVGKNWMPERSQKEHDTFFSDRTYSEIPEDKTEYNVIFGKSVYDFTGHDSILREPVKIKINVVFGAAVIKINPDMPVRIKSEAVFGGSRMPDGNTVAFGSINYTTRSFIENTPHLYIESDVVFGGIEIMEK
;
A
#
# COMPACT_ATOMS: atom_id res chain seq x y z
N MET A 1 8.31 36.81 -39.97
CA MET A 1 9.73 37.13 -39.66
C MET A 1 10.48 35.80 -39.58
N LYS A 2 11.39 35.52 -40.53
CA LYS A 2 12.19 34.28 -40.53
C LYS A 2 13.25 34.41 -39.43
N MET A 3 13.09 33.70 -38.31
CA MET A 3 14.12 33.67 -37.28
C MET A 3 15.38 33.07 -37.90
N VAL A 4 16.47 33.84 -37.83
CA VAL A 4 17.75 33.52 -38.45
C VAL A 4 18.29 32.24 -37.80
N PRO A 5 18.63 31.19 -38.57
CA PRO A 5 19.12 29.90 -38.04
C PRO A 5 20.29 30.06 -37.05
N GLY A 6 21.10 31.12 -37.21
CA GLY A 6 22.20 31.44 -36.31
C GLY A 6 21.80 31.72 -34.86
N PHE A 7 20.61 32.28 -34.60
CA PHE A 7 20.13 32.51 -33.23
C PHE A 7 19.80 31.19 -32.54
N PHE A 8 19.15 30.28 -33.26
CA PHE A 8 18.83 28.95 -32.75
C PHE A 8 20.12 28.16 -32.44
N TRP A 9 21.06 28.13 -33.37
CA TRP A 9 22.32 27.43 -33.18
C TRP A 9 23.21 28.05 -32.11
N GLY A 10 23.20 29.38 -31.98
CA GLY A 10 23.88 30.09 -30.89
C GLY A 10 23.32 29.71 -29.51
N LEU A 11 22.00 29.68 -29.36
CA LEU A 11 21.35 29.30 -28.11
C LEU A 11 21.65 27.83 -27.73
N VAL A 12 21.64 26.92 -28.72
CA VAL A 12 21.98 25.51 -28.51
C VAL A 12 23.42 25.35 -28.03
N LEU A 13 24.38 26.05 -28.65
CA LEU A 13 25.80 26.00 -28.25
C LEU A 13 26.04 26.56 -26.85
N ILE A 14 25.34 27.64 -26.48
CA ILE A 14 25.41 28.22 -25.13
C ILE A 14 24.91 27.21 -24.08
N LEU A 15 23.79 26.54 -24.34
CA LEU A 15 23.22 25.55 -23.43
C LEU A 15 24.11 24.32 -23.28
N ILE A 16 24.73 23.85 -24.37
CA ILE A 16 25.70 22.74 -24.34
C ILE A 16 26.94 23.13 -23.52
N GLY A 17 27.49 24.33 -23.72
CA GLY A 17 28.63 24.81 -22.95
C GLY A 17 28.36 24.91 -21.45
N LEU A 18 27.19 25.45 -21.08
CA LEU A 18 26.73 25.48 -19.69
C LEU A 18 26.58 24.09 -19.08
N ALA A 19 26.03 23.13 -19.83
CA ALA A 19 25.88 21.75 -19.38
C ALA A 19 27.24 21.05 -19.15
N ILE A 20 28.24 21.33 -20.00
CA ILE A 20 29.60 20.81 -19.83
C ILE A 20 30.26 21.42 -18.60
N ILE A 21 30.17 22.75 -18.41
CA ILE A 21 30.74 23.43 -17.24
C ILE A 21 30.10 22.91 -15.96
N PHE A 22 28.76 22.76 -15.92
CA PHE A 22 28.07 22.19 -14.76
C PHE A 22 28.50 20.75 -14.47
N ARG A 23 28.68 19.92 -15.50
CA ARG A 23 29.15 18.54 -15.35
C ARG A 23 30.59 18.49 -14.82
N VAL A 24 31.47 19.37 -15.31
CA VAL A 24 32.90 19.40 -14.93
C VAL A 24 33.12 20.00 -13.54
N VAL A 25 32.37 21.04 -13.18
CA VAL A 25 32.53 21.74 -11.89
C VAL A 25 31.86 21.00 -10.74
N PHE A 26 30.73 20.33 -10.98
CA PHE A 26 29.93 19.75 -9.91
C PHE A 26 29.88 18.20 -9.92
N ASP A 27 30.47 17.52 -10.90
CA ASP A 27 30.40 16.04 -11.12
C ASP A 27 28.97 15.48 -11.12
N VAL A 28 27.97 16.34 -11.22
CA VAL A 28 26.56 15.94 -11.26
C VAL A 28 26.12 15.76 -12.70
N ASN A 29 25.73 14.53 -12.99
CA ASN A 29 24.99 14.23 -14.22
C ASN A 29 23.66 14.99 -14.17
N LEU A 30 23.51 16.01 -15.02
CA LEU A 30 22.30 16.85 -15.11
C LEU A 30 21.01 16.01 -15.21
N LEU A 31 21.07 14.87 -15.90
CA LEU A 31 19.98 13.90 -16.01
C LEU A 31 19.57 13.28 -14.66
N ARG A 32 20.53 12.99 -13.77
CA ARG A 32 20.24 12.50 -12.40
C ARG A 32 19.60 13.59 -11.54
N ILE A 33 20.04 14.85 -11.69
CA ILE A 33 19.38 15.98 -11.01
C ILE A 33 17.95 16.11 -11.49
N ILE A 34 17.70 16.04 -12.81
CA ILE A 34 16.35 16.13 -13.37
C ILE A 34 15.48 14.99 -12.84
N ILE A 35 15.97 13.74 -12.81
CA ILE A 35 15.24 12.59 -12.26
C ILE A 35 14.99 12.78 -10.75
N ALA A 36 15.97 13.24 -9.98
CA ALA A 36 15.83 13.48 -8.55
C ALA A 36 14.80 14.59 -8.27
N VAL A 37 14.86 15.69 -9.02
CA VAL A 37 13.88 16.78 -8.96
C VAL A 37 12.49 16.28 -9.34
N LEU A 38 12.35 15.44 -10.38
CA LEU A 38 11.07 14.83 -10.72
C LEU A 38 10.54 13.96 -9.58
N ILE A 39 11.35 13.09 -8.99
CA ILE A 39 10.94 12.25 -7.84
C ILE A 39 10.53 13.11 -6.64
N ILE A 40 11.30 14.16 -6.32
CA ILE A 40 10.98 15.10 -5.24
C ILE A 40 9.66 15.83 -5.53
N LEU A 41 9.46 16.31 -6.76
CA LEU A 41 8.22 16.96 -7.17
C LEU A 41 7.04 16.00 -7.13
N PHE A 42 7.20 14.73 -7.52
CA PHE A 42 6.19 13.69 -7.35
C PHE A 42 5.89 13.45 -5.86
N GLY A 43 6.92 13.36 -5.02
CA GLY A 43 6.77 13.22 -3.57
C GLY A 43 6.03 14.39 -2.92
N ILE A 44 6.43 15.63 -3.21
CA ILE A 44 5.75 16.85 -2.76
C ILE A 44 4.31 16.88 -3.28
N ARG A 45 4.08 16.50 -4.54
CA ARG A 45 2.74 16.48 -5.14
C ARG A 45 1.82 15.45 -4.47
N ILE A 46 2.36 14.31 -4.04
CA ILE A 46 1.64 13.31 -3.24
C ILE A 46 1.33 13.87 -1.84
N LEU A 47 2.30 14.53 -1.19
CA LEU A 47 2.14 15.14 0.14
C LEU A 47 1.13 16.29 0.16
N VAL A 48 1.05 17.08 -0.91
CA VAL A 48 0.15 18.25 -1.01
C VAL A 48 -1.30 17.83 -1.29
N GLY A 49 -1.58 16.57 -1.63
CA GLY A 49 -2.93 16.01 -1.66
C GLY A 49 -3.90 16.72 -2.62
N LYS A 50 -3.40 17.44 -3.63
CA LYS A 50 -4.25 18.17 -4.57
C LYS A 50 -4.83 17.20 -5.59
N ASN A 51 -5.99 16.62 -5.24
CA ASN A 51 -6.79 15.70 -6.05
C ASN A 51 -6.97 16.23 -7.49
N TRP A 52 -6.22 15.65 -8.44
CA TRP A 52 -6.39 15.86 -9.88
C TRP A 52 -7.01 14.66 -10.59
N MET A 53 -7.40 13.62 -9.84
CA MET A 53 -8.26 12.58 -10.37
C MET A 53 -9.71 13.05 -10.27
N PRO A 54 -10.49 13.01 -11.38
CA PRO A 54 -11.94 13.14 -11.27
C PRO A 54 -12.44 12.08 -10.28
N GLU A 55 -13.46 12.41 -9.49
CA GLU A 55 -14.17 11.53 -8.57
C GLU A 55 -14.74 10.31 -9.31
N ARG A 56 -13.89 9.39 -9.74
CA ARG A 56 -14.26 8.02 -10.05
C ARG A 56 -14.04 7.26 -8.77
N SER A 57 -15.10 7.21 -7.96
CA SER A 57 -15.29 6.28 -6.85
C SER A 57 -14.00 6.00 -6.10
N GLN A 58 -13.66 6.83 -5.10
CA GLN A 58 -12.93 6.29 -3.97
C GLN A 58 -13.73 5.06 -3.52
N LYS A 59 -13.21 3.85 -3.75
CA LYS A 59 -13.78 2.67 -3.12
C LYS A 59 -13.76 2.98 -1.62
N GLU A 60 -14.90 2.86 -0.93
CA GLU A 60 -15.08 3.29 0.47
C GLU A 60 -14.01 2.71 1.43
N HIS A 61 -13.35 1.66 1.00
CA HIS A 61 -12.44 0.80 1.76
C HIS A 61 -10.93 1.14 1.64
N ASP A 62 -10.55 2.12 0.82
CA ASP A 62 -9.13 2.50 0.69
C ASP A 62 -8.72 3.55 1.73
N THR A 63 -7.60 3.29 2.42
CA THR A 63 -7.03 4.18 3.44
C THR A 63 -5.73 4.78 2.91
N PHE A 64 -5.79 6.06 2.54
CA PHE A 64 -4.65 6.84 2.06
C PHE A 64 -4.24 7.87 3.11
N PHE A 65 -2.97 7.85 3.53
CA PHE A 65 -2.39 8.88 4.43
C PHE A 65 -3.22 9.20 5.68
N SER A 66 -3.92 8.19 6.21
CA SER A 66 -4.83 8.34 7.33
C SER A 66 -4.91 7.06 8.14
N ASP A 67 -5.49 7.18 9.33
CA ASP A 67 -5.80 6.05 10.17
C ASP A 67 -7.31 5.77 10.12
N ARG A 68 -7.70 4.53 9.83
CA ARG A 68 -9.12 4.12 9.77
C ARG A 68 -9.38 2.87 10.59
N THR A 69 -10.57 2.79 11.17
CA THR A 69 -11.05 1.58 11.84
C THR A 69 -12.30 1.09 11.14
N TYR A 70 -12.30 -0.17 10.74
CA TYR A 70 -13.44 -0.88 10.15
C TYR A 70 -13.93 -1.89 11.18
N SER A 71 -15.18 -1.75 11.62
CA SER A 71 -15.79 -2.64 12.63
C SER A 71 -16.98 -3.44 12.10
N GLU A 72 -17.34 -3.27 10.82
CA GLU A 72 -18.48 -3.93 10.19
C GLU A 72 -18.07 -5.28 9.59
N ILE A 73 -19.02 -6.22 9.43
CA ILE A 73 -18.76 -7.46 8.69
C ILE A 73 -18.54 -7.07 7.24
N PRO A 74 -17.39 -7.43 6.65
CA PRO A 74 -17.14 -7.11 5.26
C PRO A 74 -18.03 -7.93 4.33
N GLU A 75 -18.43 -7.34 3.20
CA GLU A 75 -19.10 -8.08 2.14
C GLU A 75 -18.11 -9.05 1.46
N ASP A 76 -18.63 -10.13 0.86
CA ASP A 76 -17.80 -11.05 0.08
C ASP A 76 -17.07 -10.31 -1.06
N LYS A 77 -15.78 -10.64 -1.23
CA LYS A 77 -14.84 -10.04 -2.20
C LYS A 77 -14.50 -8.57 -1.91
N THR A 78 -14.66 -8.11 -0.68
CA THR A 78 -14.18 -6.78 -0.30
C THR A 78 -12.65 -6.72 -0.31
N GLU A 79 -12.12 -5.68 -0.93
CA GLU A 79 -10.69 -5.39 -0.99
C GLU A 79 -10.40 -4.08 -0.23
N TYR A 80 -9.45 -4.14 0.68
CA TYR A 80 -8.96 -3.00 1.44
C TYR A 80 -7.51 -2.72 1.09
N ASN A 81 -7.17 -1.45 0.88
CA ASN A 81 -5.80 -1.04 0.64
C ASN A 81 -5.36 -0.02 1.69
N VAL A 82 -4.21 -0.27 2.32
CA VAL A 82 -3.54 0.65 3.22
C VAL A 82 -2.28 1.17 2.55
N ILE A 83 -2.30 2.45 2.21
CA ILE A 83 -1.22 3.13 1.50
C ILE A 83 -0.82 4.37 2.31
N PHE A 84 0.38 4.31 2.90
CA PHE A 84 0.98 5.29 3.81
C PHE A 84 0.12 5.63 5.03
N GLY A 85 -0.41 4.61 5.72
CA GLY A 85 -1.26 4.83 6.90
C GLY A 85 -1.39 3.59 7.78
N LYS A 86 -2.37 3.61 8.68
CA LYS A 86 -2.72 2.48 9.53
C LYS A 86 -4.21 2.16 9.48
N SER A 87 -4.55 0.90 9.22
CA SER A 87 -5.94 0.46 9.32
C SER A 87 -6.13 -0.60 10.39
N VAL A 88 -7.20 -0.47 11.17
CA VAL A 88 -7.61 -1.46 12.16
C VAL A 88 -8.89 -2.11 11.65
N TYR A 89 -8.86 -3.43 11.48
CA TYR A 89 -10.00 -4.24 11.10
C TYR A 89 -10.43 -5.00 12.35
N ASP A 90 -11.57 -4.62 12.93
CA ASP A 90 -12.07 -5.17 14.18
C ASP A 90 -13.27 -6.07 13.93
N PHE A 91 -13.01 -7.37 13.79
CA PHE A 91 -14.03 -8.38 13.53
C PHE A 91 -14.49 -9.10 14.80
N THR A 92 -14.12 -8.61 15.99
CA THR A 92 -14.43 -9.31 17.25
C THR A 92 -15.90 -9.22 17.64
N GLY A 93 -16.62 -8.19 17.16
CA GLY A 93 -18.00 -7.89 17.52
C GLY A 93 -19.07 -8.72 16.80
N HIS A 94 -18.67 -9.67 15.96
CA HIS A 94 -19.58 -10.42 15.09
C HIS A 94 -19.74 -11.87 15.50
N ASP A 95 -20.94 -12.39 15.28
CA ASP A 95 -21.34 -13.73 15.71
C ASP A 95 -20.46 -14.83 15.09
N SER A 96 -20.27 -15.90 15.86
CA SER A 96 -19.48 -17.09 15.51
C SER A 96 -20.01 -17.87 14.29
N ILE A 97 -21.20 -17.54 13.77
CA ILE A 97 -21.89 -18.31 12.74
C ILE A 97 -22.06 -17.44 11.49
N LEU A 98 -21.14 -17.60 10.55
CA LEU A 98 -21.31 -17.10 9.20
C LEU A 98 -22.36 -17.93 8.46
N ARG A 99 -23.31 -17.25 7.82
CA ARG A 99 -24.32 -17.92 6.96
C ARG A 99 -23.75 -18.32 5.61
N GLU A 100 -22.82 -17.52 5.10
CA GLU A 100 -22.17 -17.69 3.80
C GLU A 100 -20.65 -17.53 3.96
N PRO A 101 -19.83 -18.19 3.12
CA PRO A 101 -18.40 -17.97 3.12
C PRO A 101 -18.10 -16.53 2.67
N VAL A 102 -17.24 -15.84 3.41
CA VAL A 102 -16.85 -14.46 3.11
C VAL A 102 -15.36 -14.45 2.84
N LYS A 103 -14.95 -13.99 1.65
CA LYS A 103 -13.54 -13.76 1.32
C LYS A 103 -13.24 -12.26 1.31
N ILE A 104 -12.19 -11.86 2.01
CA ILE A 104 -11.66 -10.50 1.94
C ILE A 104 -10.18 -10.48 1.60
N LYS A 105 -9.73 -9.35 1.06
CA LYS A 105 -8.32 -9.08 0.79
C LYS A 105 -7.88 -7.76 1.43
N ILE A 106 -6.77 -7.78 2.15
CA ILE A 106 -6.18 -6.62 2.81
C ILE A 106 -4.75 -6.44 2.31
N ASN A 107 -4.48 -5.37 1.59
CA ASN A 107 -3.16 -5.06 1.06
C ASN A 107 -2.53 -3.90 1.83
N VAL A 108 -1.31 -4.08 2.32
CA VAL A 108 -0.51 -3.03 2.96
C VAL A 108 0.71 -2.78 2.09
N VAL A 109 0.74 -1.64 1.40
CA VAL A 109 1.87 -1.31 0.50
C VAL A 109 2.97 -0.59 1.27
N PHE A 110 2.60 0.43 2.03
CA PHE A 110 3.48 1.19 2.93
C PHE A 110 2.68 1.53 4.18
N GLY A 111 2.90 0.88 5.32
CA GLY A 111 2.16 1.22 6.53
C GLY A 111 1.90 0.04 7.44
N ALA A 112 0.76 0.06 8.12
CA ALA A 112 0.39 -1.03 9.02
C ALA A 112 -1.08 -1.42 8.94
N ALA A 113 -1.38 -2.69 9.15
CA ALA A 113 -2.73 -3.14 9.44
C ALA A 113 -2.76 -3.93 10.75
N VAL A 114 -3.79 -3.72 11.55
CA VAL A 114 -4.10 -4.56 12.70
C VAL A 114 -5.42 -5.26 12.43
N ILE A 115 -5.42 -6.58 12.43
CA ILE A 115 -6.60 -7.41 12.20
C ILE A 115 -6.93 -8.10 13.51
N LYS A 116 -8.07 -7.78 14.11
CA LYS A 116 -8.57 -8.43 15.32
C LYS A 116 -9.66 -9.40 14.93
N ILE A 117 -9.54 -10.64 15.39
CA ILE A 117 -10.49 -11.70 15.11
C ILE A 117 -11.01 -12.30 16.41
N ASN A 118 -12.25 -12.75 16.40
CA ASN A 118 -12.81 -13.56 17.48
C ASN A 118 -12.30 -15.02 17.30
N PRO A 119 -11.63 -15.62 18.31
CA PRO A 119 -11.11 -16.99 18.22
C PRO A 119 -12.20 -18.07 18.05
N ASP A 120 -13.45 -17.74 18.39
CA ASP A 120 -14.60 -18.64 18.29
C ASP A 120 -15.30 -18.53 16.93
N MET A 121 -14.95 -17.54 16.11
CA MET A 121 -15.43 -17.41 14.74
C MET A 121 -14.55 -18.24 13.78
N PRO A 122 -15.12 -19.01 12.84
CA PRO A 122 -14.33 -19.79 11.89
C PRO A 122 -13.62 -18.85 10.92
N VAL A 123 -12.33 -18.64 11.14
CA VAL A 123 -11.45 -17.80 10.32
C VAL A 123 -10.26 -18.62 9.80
N ARG A 124 -9.98 -18.45 8.51
CA ARG A 124 -8.74 -18.91 7.85
C ARG A 124 -8.02 -17.70 7.28
N ILE A 125 -6.72 -17.63 7.50
CA ILE A 125 -5.88 -16.51 7.11
C ILE A 125 -4.73 -17.03 6.28
N LYS A 126 -4.48 -16.37 5.15
CA LYS A 126 -3.25 -16.49 4.39
C LYS A 126 -2.58 -15.11 4.39
N SER A 127 -1.33 -15.05 4.83
CA SER A 127 -0.57 -13.81 4.87
C SER A 127 0.72 -13.93 4.09
N GLU A 128 1.01 -12.96 3.22
CA GLU A 128 2.23 -12.90 2.41
C GLU A 128 3.00 -11.61 2.71
N ALA A 129 4.31 -11.75 2.89
CA ALA A 129 5.22 -10.64 3.14
C ALA A 129 6.37 -10.64 2.12
N VAL A 130 6.70 -9.46 1.56
CA VAL A 130 7.81 -9.32 0.60
C VAL A 130 8.95 -8.46 1.16
N PHE A 131 8.68 -7.27 1.69
CA PHE A 131 9.68 -6.40 2.32
C PHE A 131 9.12 -5.78 3.62
N GLY A 132 8.37 -6.60 4.37
CA GLY A 132 7.67 -6.21 5.59
C GLY A 132 7.55 -7.39 6.55
N GLY A 133 6.59 -7.35 7.46
CA GLY A 133 6.35 -8.46 8.38
C GLY A 133 4.86 -8.69 8.61
N SER A 134 4.47 -9.95 8.79
CA SER A 134 3.13 -10.30 9.25
C SER A 134 3.22 -11.21 10.47
N ARG A 135 2.62 -10.78 11.58
CA ARG A 135 2.58 -11.51 12.85
C ARG A 135 1.20 -12.13 13.03
N MET A 136 1.17 -13.44 13.25
CA MET A 136 -0.03 -14.23 13.51
C MET A 136 -0.37 -14.28 15.01
N PRO A 137 -1.61 -14.67 15.38
CA PRO A 137 -2.03 -14.73 16.78
C PRO A 137 -1.26 -15.73 17.65
N ASP A 138 -0.75 -16.81 17.04
CA ASP A 138 0.08 -17.83 17.69
C ASP A 138 1.53 -17.35 17.96
N GLY A 139 1.85 -16.11 17.60
CA GLY A 139 3.17 -15.50 17.75
C GLY A 139 4.11 -15.77 16.57
N ASN A 140 3.72 -16.62 15.62
CA ASN A 140 4.51 -16.85 14.41
C ASN A 140 4.59 -15.56 13.58
N THR A 141 5.74 -15.31 12.98
CA THR A 141 5.96 -14.10 12.18
C THR A 141 6.66 -14.48 10.88
N VAL A 142 6.17 -13.93 9.76
CA VAL A 142 6.83 -14.02 8.45
C VAL A 142 7.36 -12.65 8.07
N ALA A 143 8.64 -12.57 7.70
CA ALA A 143 9.27 -11.34 7.16
C ALA A 143 9.48 -11.39 5.64
N PHE A 144 9.47 -12.60 5.07
CA PHE A 144 9.53 -12.86 3.64
C PHE A 144 8.86 -14.20 3.34
N GLY A 145 8.00 -14.27 2.33
CA GLY A 145 7.26 -15.46 1.96
C GLY A 145 5.83 -15.45 2.49
N SER A 146 5.27 -16.62 2.80
CA SER A 146 3.87 -16.76 3.22
C SER A 146 3.70 -17.58 4.49
N ILE A 147 2.64 -17.29 5.23
CA ILE A 147 2.20 -18.04 6.39
C ILE A 147 0.68 -18.24 6.32
N ASN A 148 0.20 -19.36 6.85
CA ASN A 148 -1.22 -19.63 7.00
C ASN A 148 -1.55 -19.79 8.47
N TYR A 149 -2.75 -19.35 8.84
CA TYR A 149 -3.28 -19.48 10.18
C TYR A 149 -4.76 -19.84 10.12
N THR A 150 -5.22 -20.66 11.06
CA THR A 150 -6.62 -21.01 11.23
C THR A 150 -6.99 -20.94 12.69
N THR A 151 -8.15 -20.38 12.98
CA THR A 151 -8.76 -20.40 14.31
C THR A 151 -9.13 -21.82 14.74
N ARG A 152 -9.30 -22.03 16.05
CA ARG A 152 -9.72 -23.31 16.63
C ARG A 152 -11.11 -23.77 16.20
N SER A 153 -11.98 -22.84 15.83
CA SER A 153 -13.36 -23.08 15.38
C SER A 153 -13.44 -23.37 13.88
N PHE A 154 -12.32 -23.27 13.14
CA PHE A 154 -12.29 -23.56 11.71
C PHE A 154 -12.59 -25.04 11.43
N ILE A 155 -13.59 -25.27 10.57
CA ILE A 155 -13.91 -26.59 10.03
C ILE A 155 -13.83 -26.50 8.50
N GLU A 156 -13.21 -27.50 7.88
CA GLU A 156 -13.10 -27.53 6.43
C GLU A 156 -14.48 -27.68 5.79
N ASN A 157 -14.73 -26.98 4.68
CA ASN A 157 -15.99 -26.95 3.93
C ASN A 157 -17.21 -26.37 4.67
N THR A 158 -17.04 -25.68 5.80
CA THR A 158 -18.10 -24.86 6.39
C THR A 158 -17.92 -23.38 6.04
N PRO A 159 -18.99 -22.57 6.07
CA PRO A 159 -18.87 -21.12 5.97
C PRO A 159 -17.83 -20.58 6.96
N HIS A 160 -16.87 -19.83 6.46
CA HIS A 160 -15.78 -19.24 7.23
C HIS A 160 -15.35 -17.92 6.61
N LEU A 161 -14.69 -17.08 7.40
CA LEU A 161 -14.05 -15.85 6.92
C LEU A 161 -12.66 -16.21 6.40
N TYR A 162 -12.44 -16.00 5.12
CA TYR A 162 -11.13 -16.15 4.50
C TYR A 162 -10.48 -14.79 4.32
N ILE A 163 -9.39 -14.56 5.05
CA ILE A 163 -8.62 -13.32 5.00
C ILE A 163 -7.33 -13.57 4.21
N GLU A 164 -7.20 -12.92 3.06
CA GLU A 164 -5.96 -12.84 2.32
C GLU A 164 -5.29 -11.50 2.66
N SER A 165 -4.05 -11.53 3.13
CA SER A 165 -3.37 -10.35 3.65
C SER A 165 -1.95 -10.22 3.09
N ASP A 166 -1.71 -9.18 2.30
CA ASP A 166 -0.45 -9.00 1.60
C ASP A 166 0.26 -7.75 2.13
N VAL A 167 1.52 -7.87 2.55
CA VAL A 167 2.36 -6.74 2.96
C VAL A 167 3.60 -6.61 2.09
N VAL A 168 3.73 -5.46 1.43
CA VAL A 168 4.91 -5.13 0.63
C VAL A 168 5.95 -4.46 1.51
N PHE A 169 5.67 -3.28 2.07
CA PHE A 169 6.53 -2.58 3.02
C PHE A 169 5.74 -2.17 4.26
N GLY A 170 6.16 -2.63 5.44
CA GLY A 170 5.49 -2.33 6.70
C GLY A 170 5.10 -3.56 7.50
N GLY A 171 3.95 -3.52 8.17
CA GLY A 171 3.56 -4.56 9.14
C GLY A 171 2.08 -4.92 9.12
N ILE A 172 1.77 -6.21 9.22
CA ILE A 172 0.44 -6.70 9.56
C ILE A 172 0.53 -7.39 10.92
N GLU A 173 -0.35 -7.01 11.83
CA GLU A 173 -0.48 -7.68 13.13
C GLU A 173 -1.88 -8.27 13.23
N ILE A 174 -1.94 -9.58 13.39
CA ILE A 174 -3.19 -10.32 13.55
C ILE A 174 -3.26 -10.83 14.98
N MET A 175 -4.36 -10.55 15.65
CA MET A 175 -4.54 -10.87 17.07
C MET A 175 -5.92 -11.48 17.31
N GLU A 176 -5.97 -12.53 18.13
CA GLU A 176 -7.22 -12.99 18.73
C GLU A 176 -7.57 -12.11 19.92
N LYS A 177 -8.86 -11.80 20.08
CA LYS A 177 -9.39 -11.01 21.20
C LYS A 177 -10.71 -11.57 21.73
#